data_AF-A0AAE5CPD9-F1
#
_entry.id   AF-A0AAE5CPD9-F1
#
_cell.length_a   1.000
_cell.length_b   1.000
_cell.length_c   1.000
_cell.angle_alpha   90.00
_cell.angle_beta   90.00
_cell.angle_gamma   90.00
#
_symmetry.space_group_name_H-M   'P 1'
#
loop_
_entity.id
_entity.type
_entity.pdbx_description
1 polymer ?
#
loop_
_entity_poly.entity_id
_entity_poly.type
_entity_poly.pdbx_seq_one_letter_code
_entity_poly.pdbx_strand_id
1 'polypeptide(L)'
;MRILVAMNAFKGSLSAREASSLVVEGLRKGFREAEVFELPLADGGDGTVEVLCGGPTGETVEVEVTGPLGKPVKAMVGFLDGGKTAVIESAQACGLALIAPEERDVRRAQSRGVGELMLWAVRRGARRVVVGVGGTAMNDGGIGAVQAAGGSVLDADGRQVEPGIPGLINVASVSRGTIPEDFKDVDVLAITDVRNPLVGPYGATRVYGPQKGLTSEEVDEVDGAMRRYASILGRDLGADPSDWPGAGAGGGLSAGLAAFFGARFESGSYFVMKETGFFEELARADLVVTGEGSIDSQTVQGKAPFAVAEAAYSRGVPVIALGGGLARDVLSGYPPEFAALFSSTLRPERLSEAIAAARENLLFAAEQIGKAGRVFALSRARRQEFSVGGIVIRESGRGPEVLLIEDRWGMIAPPKGHPEPLETPEEAAAREVYEETGIRVTITGDLGEIRYRFFARDGEVVEKAVRYFLMAPAGGEARPQEGETVRVMWVSEGDLAGMRCYSDTLAIVKRALKAFRTGQDSTF
;
A
#
# COMPACT_ATOMS: atom_id res chain seq x y z
N MET A 1 -4.58 15.04 -10.58
CA MET A 1 -5.16 14.08 -9.63
C MET A 1 -4.29 12.83 -9.68
N ARG A 2 -3.76 12.42 -8.54
CA ARG A 2 -2.96 11.22 -8.39
C ARG A 2 -3.83 10.08 -7.87
N ILE A 3 -3.91 8.99 -8.64
CA ILE A 3 -4.71 7.82 -8.32
C ILE A 3 -3.77 6.65 -8.03
N LEU A 4 -3.87 6.09 -6.84
CA LEU A 4 -3.18 4.87 -6.47
C LEU A 4 -4.09 3.67 -6.73
N VAL A 5 -3.65 2.73 -7.58
CA VAL A 5 -4.35 1.49 -7.89
C VAL A 5 -3.68 0.35 -7.14
N ALA A 6 -4.42 -0.32 -6.27
CA ALA A 6 -3.92 -1.40 -5.45
C ALA A 6 -4.91 -2.56 -5.41
N MET A 7 -4.90 -3.42 -6.45
CA MET A 7 -5.86 -4.52 -6.58
C MET A 7 -5.30 -5.81 -6.00
N ASN A 8 -6.16 -6.59 -5.35
CA ASN A 8 -5.89 -7.99 -5.01
C ASN A 8 -6.32 -8.91 -6.17
N ALA A 9 -5.93 -10.18 -6.11
CA ALA A 9 -6.31 -11.17 -7.10
C ALA A 9 -7.83 -11.40 -7.18
N PHE A 10 -8.32 -11.60 -8.40
CA PHE A 10 -9.68 -12.05 -8.65
C PHE A 10 -9.63 -13.58 -8.71
N LYS A 11 -9.77 -14.21 -7.54
CA LYS A 11 -9.55 -15.66 -7.33
C LYS A 11 -10.22 -16.50 -8.43
N GLY A 12 -9.42 -17.34 -9.09
CA GLY A 12 -9.86 -18.19 -10.21
C GLY A 12 -10.04 -17.47 -11.55
N SER A 13 -9.61 -16.21 -11.68
CA SER A 13 -9.79 -15.40 -12.89
C SER A 13 -8.53 -14.59 -13.27
N LEU A 14 -8.16 -13.58 -12.48
CA LEU A 14 -7.05 -12.65 -12.79
C LEU A 14 -6.07 -12.56 -11.61
N SER A 15 -4.77 -12.50 -11.90
CA SER A 15 -3.78 -12.20 -10.85
C SER A 15 -3.92 -10.75 -10.35
N ALA A 16 -3.35 -10.45 -9.19
CA ALA A 16 -3.35 -9.08 -8.64
C ALA A 16 -2.70 -8.07 -9.60
N ARG A 17 -1.64 -8.50 -10.31
CA ARG A 17 -0.94 -7.69 -11.31
C ARG A 17 -1.82 -7.47 -12.54
N GLU A 18 -2.45 -8.52 -13.06
CA GLU A 18 -3.36 -8.38 -14.20
C GLU A 18 -4.55 -7.46 -13.89
N ALA A 19 -5.17 -7.64 -12.71
CA ALA A 19 -6.27 -6.80 -12.27
C ALA A 19 -5.82 -5.33 -12.12
N SER A 20 -4.68 -5.08 -11.48
CA SER A 20 -4.13 -3.73 -11.30
C SER A 20 -3.84 -3.07 -12.64
N SER A 21 -3.16 -3.76 -13.55
CA SER A 21 -2.84 -3.25 -14.89
C SER A 21 -4.09 -2.91 -15.71
N LEU A 22 -5.13 -3.75 -15.65
CA LEU A 22 -6.41 -3.47 -16.34
C LEU A 22 -7.13 -2.25 -15.76
N VAL A 23 -7.13 -2.10 -14.44
CA VAL A 23 -7.72 -0.94 -13.78
C VAL A 23 -6.96 0.34 -14.15
N VAL A 24 -5.62 0.29 -14.17
CA VAL A 24 -4.77 1.41 -14.62
C VAL A 24 -5.10 1.79 -16.07
N GLU A 25 -5.20 0.79 -16.96
CA GLU A 25 -5.53 1.02 -18.36
C GLU A 25 -6.91 1.68 -18.50
N GLY A 26 -7.92 1.16 -17.81
CA GLY A 26 -9.28 1.71 -17.84
C GLY A 26 -9.33 3.14 -17.30
N LEU A 27 -8.72 3.40 -16.14
CA LEU A 27 -8.66 4.73 -15.56
C LEU A 27 -7.99 5.74 -16.50
N ARG A 28 -6.89 5.37 -17.17
CA ARG A 28 -6.21 6.22 -18.15
C ARG A 28 -7.04 6.46 -19.41
N LYS A 29 -7.85 5.50 -19.85
CA LYS A 29 -8.83 5.67 -20.94
C LYS A 29 -9.92 6.67 -20.56
N GLY A 30 -10.41 6.60 -19.32
CA GLY A 30 -11.48 7.49 -18.82
C GLY A 30 -11.02 8.89 -18.41
N PHE A 31 -9.80 9.01 -17.89
CA PHE A 31 -9.21 10.24 -17.37
C PHE A 31 -7.71 10.34 -17.72
N ARG A 32 -7.42 10.78 -18.95
CA ARG A 32 -6.06 10.78 -19.51
C ARG A 32 -5.07 11.66 -18.74
N GLU A 33 -5.54 12.71 -18.08
CA GLU A 33 -4.74 13.65 -17.31
C GLU A 33 -4.45 13.20 -15.87
N ALA A 34 -5.03 12.06 -15.43
CA ALA A 34 -4.73 11.51 -14.11
C ALA A 34 -3.35 10.85 -14.08
N GLU A 35 -2.62 11.07 -12.99
CA GLU A 35 -1.39 10.35 -12.71
C GLU A 35 -1.75 9.05 -11.99
N VAL A 36 -1.71 7.92 -12.70
CA VAL A 36 -2.12 6.62 -12.17
C VAL A 36 -0.89 5.77 -11.83
N PHE A 37 -0.78 5.39 -10.57
CA PHE A 37 0.29 4.56 -10.01
C PHE A 37 -0.25 3.17 -9.67
N GLU A 38 0.50 2.14 -10.04
CA GLU A 38 0.12 0.73 -9.89
C GLU A 38 0.94 0.09 -8.76
N LEU A 39 0.25 -0.47 -7.77
CA LEU A 39 0.85 -1.28 -6.70
C LEU A 39 -0.03 -2.50 -6.41
N PRO A 40 0.17 -3.63 -7.12
CA PRO A 40 -0.58 -4.85 -6.86
C PRO A 40 -0.46 -5.29 -5.39
N LEU A 41 -1.51 -5.91 -4.86
CA LEU A 41 -1.58 -6.37 -3.46
C LEU A 41 -1.79 -7.87 -3.35
N ALA A 42 -1.53 -8.36 -2.15
CA ALA A 42 -1.87 -9.71 -1.71
C ALA A 42 -2.19 -9.70 -0.21
N ASP A 43 -2.86 -10.74 0.28
CA ASP A 43 -3.29 -10.92 1.68
C ASP A 43 -2.47 -11.99 2.43
N GLY A 44 -1.30 -12.37 1.88
CA GLY A 44 -0.52 -13.52 2.35
C GLY A 44 -0.99 -14.85 1.77
N GLY A 45 -2.03 -14.85 0.91
CA GLY A 45 -2.45 -16.00 0.14
C GLY A 45 -1.76 -16.11 -1.23
N ASP A 46 -2.49 -16.68 -2.17
CA ASP A 46 -2.08 -16.89 -3.56
C ASP A 46 -1.64 -15.59 -4.25
N GLY A 47 -0.46 -15.59 -4.86
CA GLY A 47 0.10 -14.44 -5.59
C GLY A 47 0.96 -13.49 -4.75
N THR A 48 1.14 -13.73 -3.45
CA THR A 48 2.03 -12.95 -2.58
C THR A 48 3.48 -12.95 -3.06
N VAL A 49 4.02 -14.09 -3.47
CA VAL A 49 5.36 -14.26 -4.03
C VAL A 49 5.50 -13.46 -5.33
N GLU A 50 4.50 -13.49 -6.21
CA GLU A 50 4.52 -12.71 -7.45
C GLU A 50 4.51 -11.20 -7.18
N VAL A 51 3.66 -10.76 -6.24
CA VAL A 51 3.53 -9.35 -5.85
C VAL A 51 4.81 -8.82 -5.23
N LEU A 52 5.40 -9.55 -4.28
CA LEU A 52 6.60 -9.10 -3.57
C LEU A 52 7.88 -9.32 -4.37
N CYS A 53 8.04 -10.47 -5.01
CA CYS A 53 9.32 -10.93 -5.57
C CYS A 53 9.35 -10.93 -7.10
N GLY A 54 8.24 -10.63 -7.79
CA GLY A 54 8.19 -10.56 -9.26
C GLY A 54 8.78 -9.27 -9.86
N GLY A 55 9.23 -8.33 -9.02
CA GLY A 55 9.86 -7.08 -9.45
C GLY A 55 11.36 -7.22 -9.77
N PRO A 56 12.01 -6.16 -10.28
CA PRO A 56 13.41 -6.19 -10.72
C PRO A 56 14.44 -6.59 -9.65
N THR A 57 14.09 -6.43 -8.39
CA THR A 57 14.95 -6.70 -7.22
C THR A 57 14.65 -8.03 -6.55
N GLY A 58 13.57 -8.70 -6.95
CA GLY A 58 13.19 -10.00 -6.41
C GLY A 58 13.75 -11.14 -7.25
N GLU A 59 13.96 -12.28 -6.60
CA GLU A 59 14.30 -13.53 -7.28
C GLU A 59 13.23 -14.57 -6.97
N THR A 60 12.84 -15.35 -7.96
CA THR A 60 11.93 -16.48 -7.77
C THR A 60 12.57 -17.77 -8.25
N VAL A 61 12.40 -18.85 -7.49
CA VAL A 61 12.92 -20.18 -7.84
C VAL A 61 11.87 -21.25 -7.58
N GLU A 62 11.68 -22.12 -8.57
CA GLU A 62 10.80 -23.28 -8.47
C GLU A 62 11.51 -24.44 -7.76
N VAL A 63 10.84 -25.03 -6.77
CA VAL A 63 11.32 -26.16 -5.97
C VAL A 63 10.26 -27.26 -5.97
N GLU A 64 10.67 -28.50 -6.21
CA GLU A 64 9.79 -29.66 -6.09
C GLU A 64 9.73 -30.11 -4.63
N VAL A 65 8.52 -30.24 -4.08
CA VAL A 65 8.26 -30.63 -2.69
C VAL A 65 7.07 -31.57 -2.58
N THR A 66 6.88 -32.15 -1.41
CA THR A 66 5.75 -33.04 -1.12
C THR A 66 4.44 -32.27 -1.10
N GLY A 67 3.52 -32.62 -2.00
CA GLY A 67 2.18 -32.05 -2.09
C GLY A 67 1.23 -32.51 -0.98
N PRO A 68 -0.01 -31.98 -0.94
CA PRO A 68 -0.93 -32.20 0.17
C PRO A 68 -1.30 -33.69 0.34
N LEU A 69 -1.39 -34.47 -0.74
CA LEU A 69 -1.70 -35.91 -0.68
C LEU A 69 -0.47 -36.80 -0.86
N GLY A 70 0.74 -36.25 -0.66
CA GLY A 70 2.02 -36.98 -0.74
C GLY A 70 2.63 -37.08 -2.15
N LYS A 71 1.90 -36.68 -3.20
CA LYS A 71 2.44 -36.58 -4.57
C LYS A 71 3.34 -35.34 -4.70
N PRO A 72 4.46 -35.37 -5.44
CA PRO A 72 5.29 -34.19 -5.65
C PRO A 72 4.55 -33.05 -6.35
N VAL A 73 4.81 -31.81 -5.94
CA VAL A 73 4.31 -30.57 -6.54
C VAL A 73 5.45 -29.58 -6.69
N LYS A 74 5.31 -28.67 -7.65
CA LYS A 74 6.24 -27.57 -7.87
C LYS A 74 5.70 -26.33 -7.17
N ALA A 75 6.52 -25.74 -6.31
CA ALA A 75 6.21 -24.51 -5.60
C ALA A 75 7.29 -23.46 -5.87
N MET A 76 6.87 -22.21 -6.04
CA MET A 76 7.73 -21.06 -6.21
C MET A 76 8.11 -20.49 -4.85
N VAL A 77 9.41 -20.24 -4.65
CA VAL A 77 9.94 -19.50 -3.50
C VAL A 77 10.46 -18.16 -4.00
N GLY A 78 9.97 -17.07 -3.41
CA GLY A 78 10.46 -15.73 -3.65
C GLY A 78 11.60 -15.36 -2.70
N PHE A 79 12.49 -14.47 -3.13
CA PHE A 79 13.56 -13.92 -2.33
C PHE A 79 13.64 -12.40 -2.48
N LEU A 80 13.80 -11.75 -1.33
CA LEU A 80 14.05 -10.31 -1.18
C LEU A 80 15.40 -10.08 -0.47
N ASP A 81 15.82 -8.82 -0.38
CA ASP A 81 17.00 -8.38 0.38
C ASP A 81 18.29 -9.10 -0.05
N GLY A 82 18.46 -9.34 -1.34
CA GLY A 82 19.61 -10.07 -1.87
C GLY A 82 19.67 -11.54 -1.40
N GLY A 83 18.52 -12.18 -1.22
CA GLY A 83 18.42 -13.59 -0.81
C GLY A 83 18.31 -13.81 0.69
N LYS A 84 18.20 -12.75 1.51
CA LYS A 84 18.12 -12.88 2.98
C LYS A 84 16.72 -13.12 3.49
N THR A 85 15.69 -12.70 2.75
CA THR A 85 14.29 -12.92 3.11
C THR A 85 13.66 -13.84 2.08
N ALA A 86 13.24 -15.03 2.50
CA ALA A 86 12.48 -15.95 1.66
C ALA A 86 10.97 -15.74 1.87
N VAL A 87 10.20 -15.76 0.79
CA VAL A 87 8.75 -15.66 0.79
C VAL A 87 8.18 -16.96 0.22
N ILE A 88 7.33 -17.63 0.99
CA ILE A 88 6.75 -18.94 0.67
C ILE A 88 5.23 -18.84 0.76
N GLU A 89 4.52 -19.35 -0.23
CA GLU A 89 3.07 -19.53 -0.16
C GLU A 89 2.74 -20.98 0.19
N SER A 90 2.10 -21.19 1.35
CA SER A 90 1.70 -22.55 1.77
C SER A 90 0.75 -23.21 0.77
N ALA A 91 -0.08 -22.44 0.06
CA ALA A 91 -0.99 -22.95 -0.96
C ALA A 91 -0.27 -23.67 -2.11
N GLN A 92 0.97 -23.31 -2.44
CA GLN A 92 1.70 -23.96 -3.52
C GLN A 92 2.27 -25.34 -3.14
N ALA A 93 2.38 -25.62 -1.84
CA ALA A 93 2.83 -26.92 -1.32
C ALA A 93 1.67 -27.78 -0.78
N CYS A 94 0.70 -27.17 -0.10
CA CYS A 94 -0.39 -27.87 0.57
C CYS A 94 -1.76 -27.24 0.32
N GLY A 95 -1.96 -26.58 -0.82
CA GLY A 95 -3.19 -25.87 -1.16
C GLY A 95 -4.34 -26.75 -1.64
N LEU A 96 -5.57 -26.27 -1.42
CA LEU A 96 -6.80 -26.93 -1.87
C LEU A 96 -6.93 -26.95 -3.40
N ALA A 97 -6.34 -25.95 -4.08
CA ALA A 97 -6.33 -25.85 -5.55
C ALA A 97 -5.44 -26.90 -6.23
N LEU A 98 -4.53 -27.55 -5.49
CA LEU A 98 -3.67 -28.62 -6.00
C LEU A 98 -4.38 -29.98 -6.07
N ILE A 99 -5.61 -30.07 -5.56
CA ILE A 99 -6.36 -31.31 -5.45
C ILE A 99 -7.65 -31.19 -6.27
N ALA A 100 -7.86 -32.14 -7.18
CA ALA A 100 -9.11 -32.25 -7.93
C ALA A 100 -10.29 -32.37 -6.95
N PRO A 101 -11.45 -31.74 -7.21
CA PRO A 101 -12.59 -31.73 -6.28
C PRO A 101 -12.98 -33.12 -5.75
N GLU A 102 -12.87 -34.15 -6.60
CA GLU A 102 -13.21 -35.55 -6.31
C GLU A 102 -12.15 -36.28 -5.48
N GLU A 103 -10.92 -35.77 -5.46
CA GLU A 103 -9.79 -36.32 -4.70
C GLU A 103 -9.57 -35.60 -3.35
N ARG A 104 -10.38 -34.57 -3.04
CA ARG A 104 -10.24 -33.78 -1.81
C ARG A 104 -10.50 -34.63 -0.58
N ASP A 105 -9.43 -34.85 0.19
CA ASP A 105 -9.46 -35.56 1.46
C ASP A 105 -8.62 -34.81 2.49
N VAL A 106 -9.32 -34.03 3.32
CA VAL A 106 -8.71 -33.25 4.41
C VAL A 106 -8.05 -34.13 5.48
N ARG A 107 -8.47 -35.39 5.65
CA ARG A 107 -7.85 -36.30 6.63
C ARG A 107 -6.44 -36.67 6.23
N ARG A 108 -6.22 -36.87 4.93
CA ARG A 108 -4.91 -37.24 4.37
C ARG A 108 -4.04 -36.05 4.01
N ALA A 109 -4.65 -34.87 3.82
CA ALA A 109 -3.92 -33.66 3.47
C ALA A 109 -2.89 -33.30 4.54
N GLN A 110 -1.65 -33.00 4.12
CA GLN A 110 -0.51 -32.73 5.01
C GLN A 110 0.26 -31.45 4.64
N SER A 111 1.01 -30.91 5.60
CA SER A 111 1.79 -29.66 5.47
C SER A 111 3.27 -29.86 5.12
N ARG A 112 3.72 -31.10 4.87
CA ARG A 112 5.13 -31.49 4.72
C ARG A 112 5.93 -30.60 3.75
N GLY A 113 5.39 -30.35 2.56
CA GLY A 113 6.09 -29.54 1.56
C GLY A 113 6.44 -28.13 2.03
N VAL A 114 5.67 -27.53 2.94
CA VAL A 114 5.99 -26.21 3.51
C VAL A 114 7.29 -26.27 4.31
N GLY A 115 7.45 -27.30 5.14
CA GLY A 115 8.69 -27.50 5.91
C GLY A 115 9.90 -27.79 5.02
N GLU A 116 9.69 -28.51 3.91
CA GLU A 116 10.71 -28.76 2.89
C GLU A 116 11.16 -27.44 2.23
N LEU A 117 10.23 -26.55 1.87
CA LEU A 117 10.53 -25.22 1.33
C LEU A 117 11.27 -24.35 2.34
N MET A 118 10.84 -24.33 3.59
CA MET A 118 11.50 -23.58 4.66
C MET A 118 12.96 -24.05 4.85
N LEU A 119 13.16 -25.36 4.98
CA LEU A 119 14.49 -25.96 5.14
C LEU A 119 15.38 -25.66 3.94
N TRP A 120 14.84 -25.76 2.73
CA TRP A 120 15.55 -25.45 1.50
C TRP A 120 15.97 -23.97 1.45
N ALA A 121 15.07 -23.04 1.78
CA ALA A 121 15.34 -21.60 1.79
C ALA A 121 16.40 -21.22 2.84
N VAL A 122 16.32 -21.78 4.04
CA VAL A 122 17.33 -21.56 5.10
C VAL A 122 18.70 -22.06 4.68
N ARG A 123 18.80 -23.26 4.09
CA ARG A 123 20.05 -23.81 3.55
C ARG A 123 20.64 -22.98 2.42
N ARG A 124 19.78 -22.27 1.68
CA ARG A 124 20.20 -21.30 0.65
C ARG A 124 20.73 -19.99 1.24
N GLY A 125 20.61 -19.79 2.55
CA GLY A 125 21.16 -18.64 3.26
C GLY A 125 20.13 -17.59 3.68
N ALA A 126 18.83 -17.90 3.57
CA ALA A 126 17.79 -17.06 4.15
C ALA A 126 18.00 -16.92 5.67
N ARG A 127 17.71 -15.72 6.19
CA ARG A 127 17.73 -15.36 7.62
C ARG A 127 16.37 -14.92 8.10
N ARG A 128 15.45 -14.67 7.17
CA ARG A 128 14.04 -14.45 7.42
C ARG A 128 13.23 -15.33 6.48
N VAL A 129 12.19 -15.98 7.00
CA VAL A 129 11.28 -16.82 6.23
C VAL A 129 9.86 -16.37 6.48
N VAL A 130 9.25 -15.75 5.47
CA VAL A 130 7.87 -15.30 5.47
C VAL A 130 7.02 -16.38 4.82
N VAL A 131 6.07 -16.93 5.57
CA VAL A 131 5.15 -17.96 5.11
C VAL A 131 3.74 -17.39 5.04
N GLY A 132 3.21 -17.29 3.82
CA GLY A 132 1.82 -17.00 3.54
C GLY A 132 0.91 -18.16 3.92
N VAL A 133 0.05 -17.97 4.92
CA VAL A 133 -0.81 -19.03 5.48
C VAL A 133 -2.25 -18.83 5.03
N GLY A 134 -2.55 -19.28 3.81
CA GLY A 134 -3.86 -19.17 3.17
C GLY A 134 -4.09 -20.28 2.15
N GLY A 135 -5.36 -20.59 1.85
CA GLY A 135 -5.73 -21.52 0.77
C GLY A 135 -5.36 -23.00 0.98
N THR A 136 -5.03 -23.42 2.21
CA THR A 136 -4.55 -24.77 2.50
C THR A 136 -5.65 -25.85 2.43
N ALA A 137 -5.27 -27.08 2.07
CA ALA A 137 -6.14 -28.26 2.03
C ALA A 137 -6.19 -29.02 3.38
N MET A 138 -5.17 -28.85 4.21
CA MET A 138 -4.95 -29.67 5.40
C MET A 138 -5.54 -29.08 6.68
N ASN A 139 -5.57 -29.91 7.73
CA ASN A 139 -5.91 -29.54 9.10
C ASN A 139 -5.04 -30.36 10.10
N ASP A 140 -3.74 -30.39 9.86
CA ASP A 140 -2.77 -31.25 10.55
C ASP A 140 -2.01 -30.55 11.69
N GLY A 141 -2.33 -29.30 12.03
CA GLY A 141 -1.62 -28.55 13.07
C GLY A 141 -0.19 -28.15 12.70
N GLY A 142 0.18 -28.21 11.42
CA GLY A 142 1.55 -27.95 10.95
C GLY A 142 2.52 -29.10 11.23
N ILE A 143 2.03 -30.27 11.66
CA ILE A 143 2.87 -31.43 12.02
C ILE A 143 3.78 -31.83 10.87
N GLY A 144 3.25 -31.93 9.65
CA GLY A 144 4.05 -32.30 8.47
C GLY A 144 5.19 -31.32 8.21
N ALA A 145 4.93 -30.01 8.28
CA ALA A 145 5.95 -28.98 8.09
C ALA A 145 7.05 -29.06 9.15
N VAL A 146 6.66 -29.26 10.41
CA VAL A 146 7.61 -29.44 11.53
C VAL A 146 8.47 -30.68 11.33
N GLN A 147 7.87 -31.82 11.00
CA GLN A 147 8.59 -33.07 10.77
C GLN A 147 9.59 -32.96 9.62
N ALA A 148 9.20 -32.32 8.50
CA ALA A 148 10.07 -32.10 7.36
C ALA A 148 11.30 -31.25 7.69
N ALA A 149 11.14 -30.27 8.58
CA ALA A 149 12.23 -29.42 9.05
C ALA A 149 13.05 -30.03 10.20
N GLY A 150 12.78 -31.28 10.60
CA GLY A 150 13.56 -32.04 11.58
C GLY A 150 12.96 -32.12 12.99
N GLY A 151 11.77 -31.55 13.20
CA GLY A 151 11.05 -31.66 14.47
C GLY A 151 10.57 -33.10 14.72
N SER A 152 10.42 -33.45 15.99
CA SER A 152 9.87 -34.75 16.40
C SER A 152 8.47 -34.58 16.94
N VAL A 153 7.50 -35.21 16.29
CA VAL A 153 6.11 -35.30 16.73
C VAL A 153 5.78 -36.79 16.82
N LEU A 154 5.71 -37.31 18.04
CA LEU A 154 5.77 -38.73 18.30
C LEU A 154 4.46 -39.27 18.87
N ASP A 155 4.12 -40.50 18.49
CA ASP A 155 3.05 -41.30 19.08
C ASP A 155 3.46 -41.89 20.44
N ALA A 156 2.56 -42.67 21.04
CA ALA A 156 2.77 -43.32 22.32
C ALA A 156 3.89 -44.39 22.31
N ASP A 157 4.24 -44.90 21.13
CA ASP A 157 5.32 -45.87 20.95
C ASP A 157 6.68 -45.20 20.65
N GLY A 158 6.72 -43.87 20.62
CA GLY A 158 7.92 -43.09 20.32
C GLY A 158 8.28 -43.04 18.83
N ARG A 159 7.34 -43.36 17.92
CA ARG A 159 7.53 -43.25 16.47
C ARG A 159 6.96 -41.93 15.96
N GLN A 160 7.49 -41.43 14.84
CA GLN A 160 6.91 -40.26 14.17
C GLN A 160 5.47 -40.56 13.78
N VAL A 161 4.57 -39.64 14.10
CA VAL A 161 3.16 -39.77 13.73
C VAL A 161 2.97 -39.76 12.22
N GLU A 162 1.90 -40.41 11.75
CA GLU A 162 1.52 -40.45 10.34
C GLU A 162 1.13 -39.05 9.80
N PRO A 163 1.16 -38.83 8.48
CA PRO A 163 0.70 -37.58 7.90
C PRO A 163 -0.79 -37.28 8.15
N GLY A 164 -1.13 -36.00 8.28
CA GLY A 164 -2.51 -35.52 8.32
C GLY A 164 -3.21 -35.69 9.67
N ILE A 165 -4.54 -35.73 9.64
CA ILE A 165 -5.38 -35.87 10.83
C ILE A 165 -5.11 -37.16 11.62
N PRO A 166 -4.88 -38.34 10.99
CA PRO A 166 -4.53 -39.55 11.73
C PRO A 166 -3.31 -39.37 12.65
N GLY A 167 -2.29 -38.63 12.20
CA GLY A 167 -1.15 -38.30 13.03
C GLY A 167 -1.50 -37.36 14.18
N LEU A 168 -2.25 -36.30 13.90
CA LEU A 168 -2.71 -35.32 14.88
C LEU A 168 -3.45 -35.99 16.05
N ILE A 169 -4.30 -36.98 15.77
CA ILE A 169 -5.08 -37.70 16.79
C ILE A 169 -4.16 -38.47 17.75
N ASN A 170 -3.05 -39.00 17.24
CA ASN A 170 -2.16 -39.94 17.93
C ASN A 170 -0.93 -39.27 18.58
N VAL A 171 -0.79 -37.95 18.52
CA VAL A 171 0.35 -37.25 19.14
C VAL A 171 0.37 -37.49 20.65
N ALA A 172 1.52 -37.96 21.16
CA ALA A 172 1.77 -38.18 22.57
C ALA A 172 2.87 -37.26 23.14
N SER A 173 3.87 -36.91 22.33
CA SER A 173 4.96 -36.02 22.73
C SER A 173 5.57 -35.27 21.54
N VAL A 174 6.21 -34.14 21.84
CA VAL A 174 6.95 -33.36 20.85
C VAL A 174 8.33 -32.97 21.35
N SER A 175 9.27 -32.75 20.43
CA SER A 175 10.52 -32.05 20.72
C SER A 175 11.06 -31.37 19.47
N ARG A 176 11.94 -30.37 19.65
CA ARG A 176 12.65 -29.74 18.52
C ARG A 176 13.53 -30.71 17.73
N GLY A 177 13.75 -31.93 18.22
CA GLY A 177 14.36 -33.01 17.46
C GLY A 177 15.70 -32.63 16.84
N THR A 178 15.83 -32.90 15.54
CA THR A 178 17.02 -32.60 14.72
C THR A 178 16.79 -31.37 13.83
N ILE A 179 15.95 -30.41 14.26
CA ILE A 179 15.85 -29.12 13.56
C ILE A 179 17.27 -28.55 13.42
N PRO A 180 17.73 -28.23 12.18
CA PRO A 180 19.09 -27.77 11.96
C PRO A 180 19.41 -26.50 12.77
N GLU A 181 20.65 -26.40 13.26
CA GLU A 181 21.11 -25.20 13.99
C GLU A 181 20.96 -23.92 13.15
N ASP A 182 20.99 -24.05 11.81
CA ASP A 182 20.74 -22.95 10.86
C ASP A 182 19.39 -22.24 11.08
N PHE A 183 18.40 -22.89 11.71
CA PHE A 183 17.10 -22.28 12.05
C PHE A 183 17.13 -21.39 13.30
N LYS A 184 18.15 -21.51 14.16
CA LYS A 184 18.15 -20.87 15.48
C LYS A 184 18.09 -19.34 15.42
N ASP A 185 18.72 -18.76 14.40
CA ASP A 185 18.78 -17.31 14.19
C ASP A 185 17.93 -16.86 12.98
N VAL A 186 16.96 -17.69 12.56
CA VAL A 186 16.04 -17.36 11.46
C VAL A 186 14.76 -16.73 12.01
N ASP A 187 14.43 -15.52 11.57
CA ASP A 187 13.14 -14.88 11.86
C ASP A 187 12.07 -15.54 11.00
N VAL A 188 11.20 -16.35 11.61
CA VAL A 188 10.05 -16.94 10.92
C VAL A 188 8.83 -16.06 11.14
N LEU A 189 8.16 -15.70 10.05
CA LEU A 189 6.95 -14.90 10.07
C LEU A 189 5.85 -15.64 9.34
N ALA A 190 4.74 -15.95 10.02
CA ALA A 190 3.53 -16.40 9.36
C ALA A 190 2.62 -15.20 9.11
N ILE A 191 2.30 -14.95 7.84
CA ILE A 191 1.41 -13.85 7.45
C ILE A 191 0.02 -14.38 7.10
N THR A 192 -1.01 -13.78 7.71
CA THR A 192 -2.39 -14.17 7.54
C THR A 192 -3.34 -13.07 8.00
N ASP A 193 -4.45 -12.89 7.29
CA ASP A 193 -5.48 -11.91 7.64
C ASP A 193 -6.62 -12.50 8.49
N VAL A 194 -6.54 -13.79 8.84
CA VAL A 194 -7.52 -14.43 9.74
C VAL A 194 -7.02 -14.45 11.18
N ARG A 195 -7.91 -14.15 12.13
CA ARG A 195 -7.58 -14.07 13.57
C ARG A 195 -8.05 -15.26 14.39
N ASN A 196 -8.62 -16.26 13.74
CA ASN A 196 -9.15 -17.46 14.38
C ASN A 196 -8.10 -18.13 15.30
N PRO A 197 -8.47 -18.48 16.56
CA PRO A 197 -7.61 -19.25 17.44
C PRO A 197 -7.39 -20.66 16.89
N LEU A 198 -6.51 -21.44 17.54
CA LEU A 198 -6.26 -22.81 17.10
C LEU A 198 -7.50 -23.69 17.31
N VAL A 199 -8.17 -23.57 18.47
CA VAL A 199 -9.25 -24.46 18.90
C VAL A 199 -10.50 -23.73 19.38
N GLY A 200 -11.59 -24.48 19.56
CA GLY A 200 -12.84 -23.96 20.11
C GLY A 200 -13.83 -23.47 19.05
N PRO A 201 -14.92 -22.78 19.45
CA PRO A 201 -16.03 -22.40 18.56
C PRO A 201 -15.61 -21.67 17.28
N TYR A 202 -14.55 -20.87 17.38
CA TYR A 202 -13.97 -20.10 16.27
C TYR A 202 -12.62 -20.66 15.81
N GLY A 203 -12.26 -21.88 16.23
CA GLY A 203 -10.98 -22.53 15.94
C GLY A 203 -10.84 -23.03 14.51
N ALA A 204 -9.63 -23.46 14.15
CA ALA A 204 -9.27 -23.89 12.79
C ALA A 204 -10.23 -24.93 12.21
N THR A 205 -10.44 -26.02 12.96
CA THR A 205 -11.27 -27.15 12.55
C THR A 205 -12.73 -26.75 12.38
N ARG A 206 -13.28 -25.98 13.33
CA ARG A 206 -14.71 -25.64 13.31
C ARG A 206 -15.06 -24.66 12.19
N VAL A 207 -14.20 -23.68 11.93
CA VAL A 207 -14.46 -22.66 10.90
C VAL A 207 -14.11 -23.16 9.50
N TYR A 208 -12.98 -23.85 9.33
CA TYR A 208 -12.47 -24.18 8.00
C TYR A 208 -12.54 -25.66 7.63
N GLY A 209 -12.78 -26.56 8.59
CA GLY A 209 -12.93 -27.99 8.36
C GLY A 209 -14.10 -28.36 7.44
N PRO A 210 -15.32 -27.82 7.63
CA PRO A 210 -16.49 -28.19 6.82
C PRO A 210 -16.30 -27.90 5.32
N GLN A 211 -15.76 -26.74 4.96
CA GLN A 211 -15.48 -26.40 3.56
C GLN A 211 -14.37 -27.24 2.92
N LYS A 212 -13.58 -27.96 3.73
CA LYS A 212 -12.54 -28.90 3.30
C LYS A 212 -13.02 -30.36 3.27
N GLY A 213 -14.26 -30.62 3.70
CA GLY A 213 -14.91 -31.94 3.62
C GLY A 213 -15.09 -32.69 4.93
N LEU A 214 -14.82 -32.08 6.11
CA LEU A 214 -15.13 -32.74 7.39
C LEU A 214 -16.63 -32.76 7.67
N THR A 215 -17.14 -33.90 8.16
CA THR A 215 -18.50 -33.95 8.73
C THR A 215 -18.56 -33.30 10.10
N SER A 216 -19.77 -33.02 10.59
CA SER A 216 -19.97 -32.43 11.92
C SER A 216 -19.36 -33.27 13.04
N GLU A 217 -19.45 -34.60 12.96
CA GLU A 217 -18.88 -35.54 13.93
C GLU A 217 -17.34 -35.52 13.90
N GLU A 218 -16.76 -35.46 12.69
CA GLU A 218 -15.31 -35.37 12.53
C GLU A 218 -14.76 -34.02 13.02
N VAL A 219 -15.52 -32.94 12.86
CA VAL A 219 -15.13 -31.62 13.37
C VAL A 219 -14.90 -31.66 14.89
N ASP A 220 -15.77 -32.33 15.64
CA ASP A 220 -15.61 -32.45 17.10
C ASP A 220 -14.41 -33.31 17.49
N GLU A 221 -14.21 -34.44 16.81
CA GLU A 221 -13.04 -35.31 17.03
C GLU A 221 -11.72 -34.54 16.78
N VAL A 222 -11.64 -33.85 15.64
CA VAL A 222 -10.42 -33.18 15.19
C VAL A 222 -10.14 -31.91 15.98
N ASP A 223 -11.16 -31.14 16.39
CA ASP A 223 -10.99 -30.00 17.31
C ASP A 223 -10.51 -30.49 18.70
N GLY A 224 -11.02 -31.63 19.16
CA GLY A 224 -10.55 -32.29 20.38
C GLY A 224 -9.09 -32.75 20.27
N ALA A 225 -8.68 -33.32 19.14
CA ALA A 225 -7.30 -33.70 18.87
C ALA A 225 -6.37 -32.48 18.82
N MET A 226 -6.80 -31.40 18.15
CA MET A 226 -6.06 -30.15 18.08
C MET A 226 -5.86 -29.52 19.46
N ARG A 227 -6.85 -29.62 20.36
CA ARG A 227 -6.74 -29.14 21.75
C ARG A 227 -5.73 -29.94 22.56
N ARG A 228 -5.71 -31.26 22.40
CA ARG A 228 -4.69 -32.12 23.02
C ARG A 228 -3.30 -31.79 22.48
N TYR A 229 -3.18 -31.61 21.17
CA TYR A 229 -1.93 -31.22 20.53
C TYR A 229 -1.40 -29.88 21.08
N ALA A 230 -2.24 -28.85 21.18
CA ALA A 230 -1.87 -27.57 21.78
C ALA A 230 -1.39 -27.71 23.23
N SER A 231 -2.05 -28.55 24.04
CA SER A 231 -1.63 -28.85 25.41
C SER A 231 -0.26 -29.56 25.46
N ILE A 232 0.00 -30.45 24.50
CA ILE A 232 1.30 -31.14 24.35
C ILE A 232 2.41 -30.16 23.95
N LEU A 233 2.14 -29.22 23.03
CA LEU A 233 3.07 -28.14 22.69
C LEU A 233 3.40 -27.28 23.93
N GLY A 234 2.38 -26.95 24.73
CA GLY A 234 2.56 -26.23 26.00
C GLY A 234 3.42 -27.00 27.00
N ARG A 235 3.16 -28.30 27.16
CA ARG A 235 3.88 -29.19 28.09
C ARG A 235 5.36 -29.35 27.70
N ASP A 236 5.64 -29.64 26.43
CA ASP A 236 6.96 -30.09 25.98
C ASP A 236 7.85 -28.96 25.46
N LEU A 237 7.26 -27.89 24.91
CA LEU A 237 7.98 -26.75 24.32
C LEU A 237 7.76 -25.43 25.07
N GLY A 238 6.83 -25.39 26.05
CA GLY A 238 6.48 -24.17 26.77
C GLY A 238 5.66 -23.17 25.94
N ALA A 239 5.06 -23.62 24.84
CA ALA A 239 4.27 -22.79 23.91
C ALA A 239 2.88 -23.40 23.70
N ASP A 240 1.86 -22.84 24.36
CA ASP A 240 0.47 -23.24 24.16
C ASP A 240 -0.27 -22.22 23.25
N PRO A 241 -0.47 -22.55 21.97
CA PRO A 241 -1.10 -21.66 20.99
C PRO A 241 -2.63 -21.74 20.96
N SER A 242 -3.27 -22.42 21.91
CA SER A 242 -4.72 -22.72 21.89
C SER A 242 -5.58 -21.51 21.52
N ASP A 243 -5.33 -20.37 22.18
CA ASP A 243 -6.15 -19.16 22.08
C ASP A 243 -5.43 -18.00 21.37
N TRP A 244 -4.25 -18.24 20.78
CA TRP A 244 -3.48 -17.19 20.12
C TRP A 244 -4.20 -16.72 18.84
N PRO A 245 -4.43 -15.41 18.67
CA PRO A 245 -5.07 -14.89 17.46
C PRO A 245 -4.26 -15.25 16.21
N GLY A 246 -4.87 -15.94 15.25
CA GLY A 246 -4.22 -16.37 14.00
C GLY A 246 -3.53 -17.74 14.07
N ALA A 247 -3.47 -18.38 15.25
CA ALA A 247 -2.88 -19.71 15.37
C ALA A 247 -3.65 -20.80 14.60
N GLY A 248 -4.94 -20.59 14.35
CA GLY A 248 -5.76 -21.51 13.56
C GLY A 248 -5.55 -21.39 12.05
N ALA A 249 -4.83 -20.37 11.58
CA ALA A 249 -4.62 -20.16 10.15
C ALA A 249 -3.96 -21.37 9.50
N GLY A 250 -4.43 -21.67 8.29
CA GLY A 250 -3.94 -22.80 7.50
C GLY A 250 -4.24 -24.18 8.08
N GLY A 251 -5.18 -24.34 9.03
CA GLY A 251 -5.42 -25.64 9.67
C GLY A 251 -4.46 -25.92 10.83
N GLY A 252 -4.02 -24.85 11.51
CA GLY A 252 -3.05 -24.92 12.61
C GLY A 252 -1.58 -24.88 12.18
N LEU A 253 -1.29 -24.64 10.89
CA LEU A 253 0.09 -24.46 10.41
C LEU A 253 0.82 -23.38 11.20
N SER A 254 0.18 -22.21 11.38
CA SER A 254 0.74 -21.10 12.14
C SER A 254 1.10 -21.49 13.58
N ALA A 255 0.27 -22.30 14.24
CA ALA A 255 0.55 -22.83 15.58
C ALA A 255 1.82 -23.71 15.61
N GLY A 256 1.95 -24.63 14.65
CA GLY A 256 3.15 -25.46 14.52
C GLY A 256 4.41 -24.63 14.24
N LEU A 257 4.32 -23.65 13.35
CA LEU A 257 5.42 -22.74 13.06
C LEU A 257 5.83 -21.92 14.29
N ALA A 258 4.85 -21.43 15.06
CA ALA A 258 5.11 -20.64 16.25
C ALA A 258 5.75 -21.47 17.38
N ALA A 259 5.21 -22.66 17.66
CA ALA A 259 5.71 -23.50 18.75
C ALA A 259 7.14 -24.03 18.51
N PHE A 260 7.47 -24.42 17.27
CA PHE A 260 8.76 -25.03 16.96
C PHE A 260 9.83 -24.02 16.54
N PHE A 261 9.47 -23.00 15.77
CA PHE A 261 10.41 -22.04 15.18
C PHE A 261 10.28 -20.62 15.75
N GLY A 262 9.41 -20.40 16.74
CA GLY A 262 9.20 -19.07 17.32
C GLY A 262 8.54 -18.09 16.35
N ALA A 263 7.81 -18.59 15.35
CA ALA A 263 7.19 -17.76 14.33
C ALA A 263 6.23 -16.72 14.92
N ARG A 264 6.36 -15.47 14.44
CA ARG A 264 5.43 -14.38 14.76
C ARG A 264 4.27 -14.37 13.77
N PHE A 265 3.16 -13.75 14.16
CA PHE A 265 1.99 -13.56 13.30
C PHE A 265 1.83 -12.09 12.95
N GLU A 266 1.71 -11.78 11.67
CA GLU A 266 1.40 -10.43 11.16
C GLU A 266 0.29 -10.50 10.11
N SER A 267 -0.45 -9.40 9.93
CA SER A 267 -1.43 -9.29 8.84
C SER A 267 -0.69 -9.38 7.50
N GLY A 268 -1.20 -10.24 6.60
CA GLY A 268 -0.60 -10.44 5.29
C GLY A 268 -0.78 -9.23 4.39
N SER A 269 -1.98 -8.63 4.39
CA SER A 269 -2.22 -7.41 3.64
C SER A 269 -1.36 -6.25 4.12
N TYR A 270 -1.28 -6.01 5.44
CA TYR A 270 -0.45 -4.94 5.98
C TYR A 270 1.05 -5.17 5.72
N PHE A 271 1.52 -6.41 5.85
CA PHE A 271 2.89 -6.79 5.52
C PHE A 271 3.20 -6.48 4.05
N VAL A 272 2.35 -6.91 3.12
CA VAL A 272 2.53 -6.64 1.69
C VAL A 272 2.51 -5.15 1.38
N MET A 273 1.56 -4.39 1.95
CA MET A 273 1.50 -2.93 1.81
C MET A 273 2.80 -2.25 2.27
N LYS A 274 3.36 -2.70 3.39
CA LYS A 274 4.64 -2.17 3.89
C LYS A 274 5.80 -2.48 2.93
N GLU A 275 5.95 -3.74 2.53
CA GLU A 275 7.07 -4.17 1.68
C GLU A 275 6.99 -3.61 0.24
N THR A 276 5.79 -3.28 -0.24
CA THR A 276 5.57 -2.68 -1.56
C THR A 276 5.72 -1.15 -1.60
N GLY A 277 5.93 -0.50 -0.44
CA GLY A 277 5.98 0.96 -0.36
C GLY A 277 4.61 1.65 -0.53
N PHE A 278 3.52 0.94 -0.22
CA PHE A 278 2.16 1.45 -0.38
C PHE A 278 1.91 2.72 0.43
N PHE A 279 2.45 2.82 1.65
CA PHE A 279 2.18 3.96 2.53
C PHE A 279 2.80 5.26 2.04
N GLU A 280 3.96 5.19 1.40
CA GLU A 280 4.68 6.29 0.77
C GLU A 280 3.90 6.83 -0.43
N GLU A 281 3.35 5.93 -1.24
CA GLU A 281 2.53 6.27 -2.39
C GLU A 281 1.15 6.80 -1.98
N LEU A 282 0.55 6.21 -0.95
CA LEU A 282 -0.72 6.67 -0.37
C LEU A 282 -0.62 8.11 0.16
N ALA A 283 0.51 8.49 0.77
CA ALA A 283 0.72 9.85 1.28
C ALA A 283 0.64 10.95 0.20
N ARG A 284 0.72 10.57 -1.08
CA ARG A 284 0.67 11.47 -2.23
C ARG A 284 -0.62 11.30 -3.05
N ALA A 285 -1.47 10.33 -2.69
CA ALA A 285 -2.66 9.98 -3.47
C ALA A 285 -3.84 10.93 -3.15
N ASP A 286 -4.57 11.32 -4.20
CA ASP A 286 -5.84 12.03 -4.08
C ASP A 286 -7.04 11.07 -4.03
N LEU A 287 -6.84 9.83 -4.52
CA LEU A 287 -7.83 8.78 -4.64
C LEU A 287 -7.12 7.41 -4.63
N VAL A 288 -7.72 6.42 -3.98
CA VAL A 288 -7.30 5.02 -4.10
C VAL A 288 -8.37 4.21 -4.81
N VAL A 289 -7.95 3.33 -5.72
CA VAL A 289 -8.80 2.29 -6.30
C VAL A 289 -8.25 0.93 -5.90
N THR A 290 -9.08 0.12 -5.25
CA THR A 290 -8.73 -1.25 -4.81
C THR A 290 -9.85 -2.22 -5.19
N GLY A 291 -9.70 -3.50 -4.88
CA GLY A 291 -10.73 -4.49 -5.11
C GLY A 291 -10.21 -5.91 -5.16
N GLU A 292 -11.14 -6.85 -5.28
CA GLU A 292 -10.90 -8.28 -5.39
C GLU A 292 -12.06 -8.97 -6.12
N GLY A 293 -11.99 -10.30 -6.31
CA GLY A 293 -13.02 -11.02 -7.07
C GLY A 293 -14.45 -10.91 -6.50
N SER A 294 -14.61 -10.80 -5.19
CA SER A 294 -15.90 -10.61 -4.53
C SER A 294 -15.72 -9.72 -3.31
N ILE A 295 -16.47 -8.62 -3.23
CA ILE A 295 -16.53 -7.78 -2.03
C ILE A 295 -17.70 -8.31 -1.19
N ASP A 296 -17.38 -8.95 -0.08
CA ASP A 296 -18.32 -9.58 0.84
C ASP A 296 -18.06 -9.20 2.31
N SER A 297 -18.87 -9.71 3.24
CA SER A 297 -18.67 -9.43 4.67
C SER A 297 -17.32 -9.90 5.22
N GLN A 298 -16.62 -10.81 4.54
CA GLN A 298 -15.26 -11.21 4.94
C GLN A 298 -14.23 -10.19 4.46
N THR A 299 -14.47 -9.51 3.33
CA THR A 299 -13.62 -8.40 2.87
C THR A 299 -13.45 -7.36 3.96
N VAL A 300 -14.57 -6.91 4.53
CA VAL A 300 -14.60 -5.89 5.61
C VAL A 300 -14.08 -6.39 6.96
N GLN A 301 -13.82 -7.69 7.09
CA GLN A 301 -13.23 -8.29 8.29
C GLN A 301 -11.69 -8.32 8.24
N GLY A 302 -11.07 -7.60 7.29
CA GLY A 302 -9.63 -7.39 7.25
C GLY A 302 -8.89 -8.02 6.06
N LYS A 303 -9.57 -8.32 4.95
CA LYS A 303 -8.85 -8.70 3.70
C LYS A 303 -8.16 -7.48 3.07
N ALA A 304 -7.27 -7.74 2.12
CA ALA A 304 -6.46 -6.73 1.45
C ALA A 304 -7.22 -5.45 1.01
N PRO A 305 -8.38 -5.49 0.33
CA PRO A 305 -9.09 -4.26 -0.04
C PRO A 305 -9.54 -3.41 1.15
N PHE A 306 -9.88 -4.04 2.27
CA PHE A 306 -10.27 -3.31 3.49
C PHE A 306 -9.07 -2.72 4.22
N ALA A 307 -7.94 -3.45 4.30
CA ALA A 307 -6.71 -2.91 4.87
C ALA A 307 -6.23 -1.64 4.13
N VAL A 308 -6.37 -1.63 2.80
CA VAL A 308 -6.16 -0.44 1.96
C VAL A 308 -7.12 0.69 2.32
N ALA A 309 -8.41 0.36 2.45
CA ALA A 309 -9.45 1.31 2.77
C ALA A 309 -9.24 1.95 4.15
N GLU A 310 -8.94 1.17 5.18
CA GLU A 310 -8.61 1.65 6.53
C GLU A 310 -7.38 2.58 6.50
N ALA A 311 -6.31 2.16 5.81
CA ALA A 311 -5.09 2.94 5.71
C ALA A 311 -5.31 4.30 5.01
N ALA A 312 -6.12 4.32 3.96
CA ALA A 312 -6.47 5.53 3.22
C ALA A 312 -7.47 6.42 3.98
N TYR A 313 -8.47 5.82 4.62
CA TYR A 313 -9.47 6.50 5.43
C TYR A 313 -8.82 7.27 6.59
N SER A 314 -7.84 6.67 7.27
CA SER A 314 -7.07 7.33 8.32
C SER A 314 -6.31 8.61 7.87
N ARG A 315 -6.12 8.78 6.55
CA ARG A 315 -5.48 9.95 5.92
C ARG A 315 -6.46 10.86 5.20
N GLY A 316 -7.76 10.57 5.26
CA GLY A 316 -8.79 11.32 4.54
C GLY A 316 -8.75 11.15 3.01
N VAL A 317 -8.09 10.10 2.51
CA VAL A 317 -8.03 9.81 1.07
C VAL A 317 -9.22 8.91 0.71
N PRO A 318 -10.11 9.31 -0.23
CA PRO A 318 -11.26 8.51 -0.60
C PRO A 318 -10.84 7.21 -1.31
N VAL A 319 -11.59 6.13 -1.08
CA VAL A 319 -11.33 4.82 -1.69
C VAL A 319 -12.52 4.34 -2.49
N ILE A 320 -12.26 3.91 -3.72
CA ILE A 320 -13.22 3.20 -4.55
C ILE A 320 -12.83 1.72 -4.57
N ALA A 321 -13.75 0.84 -4.16
CA ALA A 321 -13.56 -0.60 -4.30
C ALA A 321 -14.30 -1.13 -5.53
N LEU A 322 -13.62 -1.93 -6.35
CA LEU A 322 -14.13 -2.55 -7.56
C LEU A 322 -14.07 -4.08 -7.43
N GLY A 323 -15.22 -4.69 -7.16
CA GLY A 323 -15.37 -6.13 -7.03
C GLY A 323 -15.77 -6.82 -8.33
N GLY A 324 -15.39 -8.09 -8.52
CA GLY A 324 -15.99 -8.94 -9.55
C GLY A 324 -17.51 -9.07 -9.36
N GLY A 325 -17.92 -9.24 -8.10
CA GLY A 325 -19.29 -9.04 -7.63
C GLY A 325 -19.33 -8.37 -6.25
N LEU A 326 -20.51 -7.88 -5.88
CA LEU A 326 -20.80 -7.35 -4.54
C LEU A 326 -21.83 -8.27 -3.87
N ALA A 327 -21.50 -8.78 -2.68
CA ALA A 327 -22.41 -9.63 -1.92
C ALA A 327 -23.45 -8.79 -1.16
N ARG A 328 -24.63 -9.39 -0.92
CA ARG A 328 -25.76 -8.69 -0.28
C ARG A 328 -25.51 -8.34 1.19
N ASP A 329 -24.65 -9.09 1.87
CA ASP A 329 -24.30 -8.89 3.28
C ASP A 329 -23.50 -7.59 3.51
N VAL A 330 -22.79 -7.09 2.51
CA VAL A 330 -22.14 -5.77 2.55
C VAL A 330 -23.17 -4.63 2.49
N LEU A 331 -24.35 -4.86 1.92
CA LEU A 331 -25.41 -3.84 1.82
C LEU A 331 -26.03 -3.51 3.18
N SER A 332 -25.92 -4.39 4.18
CA SER A 332 -26.47 -4.17 5.52
C SER A 332 -25.60 -3.32 6.45
N GLY A 333 -24.38 -2.93 6.03
CA GLY A 333 -23.46 -2.14 6.84
C GLY A 333 -22.36 -1.49 6.00
N TYR A 334 -22.74 -0.50 5.19
CA TYR A 334 -21.83 0.21 4.28
C TYR A 334 -20.59 0.72 5.03
N PRO A 335 -19.38 0.21 4.74
CA PRO A 335 -18.17 0.58 5.48
C PRO A 335 -17.80 2.03 5.12
N PRO A 336 -17.68 2.94 6.10
CA PRO A 336 -17.32 4.33 5.84
C PRO A 336 -15.93 4.49 5.20
N GLU A 337 -15.08 3.46 5.29
CA GLU A 337 -13.75 3.41 4.69
C GLU A 337 -13.80 3.41 3.15
N PHE A 338 -14.89 2.91 2.56
CA PHE A 338 -15.11 2.97 1.11
C PHE A 338 -15.99 4.16 0.73
N ALA A 339 -15.44 5.07 -0.07
CA ALA A 339 -16.21 6.17 -0.65
C ALA A 339 -17.23 5.67 -1.68
N ALA A 340 -16.91 4.59 -2.42
CA ALA A 340 -17.84 3.93 -3.33
C ALA A 340 -17.48 2.45 -3.56
N LEU A 341 -18.50 1.63 -3.84
CA LEU A 341 -18.37 0.22 -4.22
C LEU A 341 -18.94 0.02 -5.64
N PHE A 342 -18.20 -0.68 -6.49
CA PHE A 342 -18.62 -1.04 -7.85
C PHE A 342 -18.49 -2.55 -8.08
N SER A 343 -19.43 -3.10 -8.86
CA SER A 343 -19.30 -4.42 -9.47
C SER A 343 -18.77 -4.26 -10.89
N SER A 344 -17.80 -5.08 -11.29
CA SER A 344 -17.34 -5.14 -12.69
C SER A 344 -18.29 -5.95 -13.58
N THR A 345 -19.06 -6.88 -13.01
CA THR A 345 -20.05 -7.67 -13.76
C THR A 345 -21.14 -6.77 -14.34
N LEU A 346 -21.31 -6.80 -15.67
CA LEU A 346 -22.15 -5.83 -16.41
C LEU A 346 -23.63 -6.23 -16.49
N ARG A 347 -23.93 -7.52 -16.38
CA ARG A 347 -25.28 -8.08 -16.54
C ARG A 347 -25.42 -9.37 -15.74
N PRO A 348 -26.65 -9.84 -15.46
CA PRO A 348 -26.85 -11.17 -14.89
C PRO A 348 -26.28 -12.26 -15.82
N GLU A 349 -25.36 -13.07 -15.31
CA GLU A 349 -24.70 -14.16 -16.06
C GLU A 349 -24.24 -15.27 -15.11
N ARG A 350 -23.83 -16.42 -15.65
CA ARG A 350 -23.28 -17.52 -14.82
C ARG A 350 -21.88 -17.14 -14.34
N LEU A 351 -21.47 -17.64 -13.18
CA LEU A 351 -20.14 -17.36 -12.61
C LEU A 351 -19.00 -17.70 -13.57
N SER A 352 -19.09 -18.81 -14.30
CA SER A 352 -18.08 -19.20 -15.29
C SER A 352 -17.98 -18.22 -16.47
N GLU A 353 -19.10 -17.62 -16.87
CA GLU A 353 -19.14 -16.61 -17.93
C GLU A 353 -18.55 -15.28 -17.42
N ALA A 354 -18.91 -14.87 -16.20
CA ALA A 354 -18.34 -13.69 -15.56
C ALA A 354 -16.81 -13.80 -15.37
N ILE A 355 -16.31 -14.96 -14.95
CA ILE A 355 -14.87 -15.23 -14.81
C ILE A 355 -14.16 -15.15 -16.17
N ALA A 356 -14.76 -15.70 -17.22
CA ALA A 356 -14.19 -15.67 -18.57
C ALA A 356 -14.17 -14.24 -19.17
N ALA A 357 -15.18 -13.44 -18.86
CA ALA A 357 -15.30 -12.05 -19.32
C ALA A 357 -14.63 -11.02 -18.38
N ALA A 358 -14.01 -11.47 -17.28
CA ALA A 358 -13.53 -10.59 -16.21
C ALA A 358 -12.57 -9.50 -16.70
N ARG A 359 -11.69 -9.81 -17.67
CA ARG A 359 -10.74 -8.85 -18.25
C ARG A 359 -11.46 -7.67 -18.91
N GLU A 360 -12.42 -7.95 -19.78
CA GLU A 360 -13.18 -6.93 -20.52
C GLU A 360 -14.07 -6.11 -19.58
N ASN A 361 -14.75 -6.81 -18.68
CA ASN A 361 -15.64 -6.22 -17.68
C ASN A 361 -14.89 -5.28 -16.72
N LEU A 362 -13.75 -5.71 -16.19
CA LEU A 362 -12.94 -4.91 -15.25
C LEU A 362 -12.38 -3.66 -15.92
N LEU A 363 -11.85 -3.80 -17.14
CA LEU A 363 -11.35 -2.68 -17.94
C LEU A 363 -12.44 -1.63 -18.20
N PHE A 364 -13.63 -2.08 -18.61
CA PHE A 364 -14.76 -1.20 -18.88
C PHE A 364 -15.23 -0.47 -17.62
N ALA A 365 -15.36 -1.18 -16.49
CA ALA A 365 -15.77 -0.58 -15.23
C ALA A 365 -14.75 0.48 -14.75
N ALA A 366 -13.45 0.17 -14.82
CA ALA A 366 -12.39 1.12 -14.50
C ALA A 366 -12.40 2.35 -15.43
N GLU A 367 -12.74 2.18 -16.71
CA GLU A 367 -12.93 3.32 -17.62
C GLU A 367 -14.08 4.23 -17.20
N GLN A 368 -15.21 3.66 -16.76
CA GLN A 368 -16.33 4.47 -16.25
C GLN A 368 -15.95 5.21 -14.97
N ILE A 369 -15.21 4.57 -14.05
CA ILE A 369 -14.66 5.22 -12.85
C ILE A 369 -13.75 6.38 -13.25
N GLY A 370 -12.86 6.19 -14.23
CA GLY A 370 -12.02 7.26 -14.77
C GLY A 370 -12.84 8.43 -15.30
N LYS A 371 -13.85 8.15 -16.14
CA LYS A 371 -14.75 9.20 -16.67
C LYS A 371 -15.47 9.96 -15.56
N ALA A 372 -15.98 9.28 -14.55
CA ALA A 372 -16.60 9.92 -13.38
C ALA A 372 -15.59 10.79 -12.62
N GLY A 373 -14.39 10.27 -12.35
CA GLY A 373 -13.30 11.03 -11.71
C GLY A 373 -12.92 12.29 -12.49
N ARG A 374 -12.90 12.22 -13.82
CA ARG A 374 -12.69 13.39 -14.70
C ARG A 374 -13.79 14.43 -14.52
N VAL A 375 -15.06 14.01 -14.48
CA VAL A 375 -16.18 14.95 -14.24
C VAL A 375 -16.03 15.64 -12.89
N PHE A 376 -15.70 14.91 -11.83
CA PHE A 376 -15.44 15.50 -10.50
C PHE A 376 -14.24 16.46 -10.50
N ALA A 377 -13.15 16.10 -11.18
CA ALA A 377 -11.99 16.97 -11.30
C ALA A 377 -12.30 18.26 -12.10
N LEU A 378 -13.20 18.19 -13.08
CA LEU A 378 -13.66 19.34 -13.86
C LEU A 378 -14.70 20.20 -13.11
N SER A 379 -15.49 19.59 -12.21
CA SER A 379 -16.55 20.28 -11.46
C SER A 379 -16.09 20.87 -10.12
N ARG A 380 -14.90 20.51 -9.62
CA ARG A 380 -14.27 21.21 -8.48
C ARG A 380 -14.10 22.69 -8.82
N ALA A 381 -14.67 23.55 -7.99
CA ALA A 381 -14.55 25.00 -8.13
C ALA A 381 -13.06 25.37 -8.18
N ARG A 382 -12.63 25.99 -9.27
CA ARG A 382 -11.28 26.56 -9.38
C ARG A 382 -11.34 27.95 -8.79
N ARG A 383 -10.67 28.16 -7.67
CA ARG A 383 -10.43 29.50 -7.17
C ARG A 383 -9.29 30.11 -7.98
N GLN A 384 -9.61 31.11 -8.79
CA GLN A 384 -8.60 31.91 -9.47
C GLN A 384 -8.17 33.04 -8.54
N GLU A 385 -6.88 33.12 -8.27
CA GLU A 385 -6.29 34.25 -7.55
C GLU A 385 -5.40 35.04 -8.49
N PHE A 386 -5.62 36.35 -8.55
CA PHE A 386 -4.74 37.28 -9.23
C PHE A 386 -4.06 38.19 -8.20
N SER A 387 -2.75 38.31 -8.31
CA SER A 387 -1.94 39.22 -7.49
C SER A 387 -1.02 40.04 -8.40
N VAL A 388 -0.56 41.16 -7.87
CA VAL A 388 0.47 42.00 -8.50
C VAL A 388 1.60 42.21 -7.51
N GLY A 389 2.82 42.37 -8.01
CA GLY A 389 3.99 42.55 -7.15
C GLY A 389 5.13 43.30 -7.83
N GLY A 390 6.12 43.69 -7.04
CA GLY A 390 7.28 44.44 -7.50
C GLY A 390 8.59 43.73 -7.23
N ILE A 391 9.48 43.72 -8.22
CA ILE A 391 10.88 43.33 -8.03
C ILE A 391 11.70 44.61 -8.02
N VAL A 392 12.05 45.05 -6.81
CA VAL A 392 12.82 46.27 -6.60
C VAL A 392 14.30 45.94 -6.63
N ILE A 393 15.04 46.59 -7.51
CA ILE A 393 16.49 46.40 -7.65
C ILE A 393 17.21 47.71 -7.41
N ARG A 394 18.29 47.66 -6.64
CA ARG A 394 19.21 48.79 -6.44
C ARG A 394 20.64 48.39 -6.74
N GLU A 395 21.45 49.36 -7.16
CA GLU A 395 22.89 49.17 -7.27
C GLU A 395 23.53 49.40 -5.88
N SER A 396 24.44 48.49 -5.49
CA SER A 396 25.23 48.61 -4.26
C SER A 396 26.73 48.50 -4.58
N GLY A 397 27.58 48.78 -3.60
CA GLY A 397 29.03 48.56 -3.75
C GLY A 397 29.44 47.09 -4.01
N ARG A 398 28.50 46.14 -3.90
CA ARG A 398 28.69 44.71 -4.17
C ARG A 398 27.97 44.24 -5.45
N GLY A 399 27.42 45.15 -6.23
CA GLY A 399 26.58 44.84 -7.41
C GLY A 399 25.08 45.00 -7.12
N PRO A 400 24.21 44.49 -8.01
CA PRO A 400 22.77 44.63 -7.88
C PRO A 400 22.23 43.82 -6.69
N GLU A 401 21.38 44.46 -5.89
CA GLU A 401 20.64 43.86 -4.78
C GLU A 401 19.14 43.92 -5.05
N VAL A 402 18.44 42.85 -4.69
CA VAL A 402 16.99 42.70 -4.84
C VAL A 402 16.31 42.82 -3.48
N LEU A 403 15.23 43.58 -3.40
CA LEU A 403 14.39 43.65 -2.21
C LEU A 403 13.49 42.41 -2.14
N LEU A 404 13.59 41.66 -1.04
CA LEU A 404 12.78 40.48 -0.78
C LEU A 404 12.19 40.54 0.63
N ILE A 405 11.08 39.84 0.80
CA ILE A 405 10.40 39.66 2.07
C ILE A 405 10.43 38.19 2.50
N GLU A 406 10.41 37.96 3.80
CA GLU A 406 10.15 36.67 4.42
C GLU A 406 8.72 36.69 4.98
N ASP A 407 7.87 35.81 4.47
CA ASP A 407 6.49 35.69 4.95
C ASP A 407 6.41 34.94 6.28
N ARG A 408 5.22 34.91 6.90
CA ARG A 408 4.96 34.19 8.16
C ARG A 408 5.23 32.68 8.14
N TRP A 409 5.47 32.08 6.97
CA TRP A 409 5.81 30.67 6.80
C TRP A 409 7.30 30.45 6.55
N GLY A 410 8.11 31.51 6.58
CA GLY A 410 9.55 31.48 6.34
C GLY A 410 9.93 31.30 4.87
N MET A 411 9.01 31.61 3.94
CA MET A 411 9.30 31.60 2.51
C MET A 411 9.76 32.99 2.06
N ILE A 412 10.79 33.02 1.23
CA ILE A 412 11.37 34.26 0.70
C ILE A 412 10.81 34.53 -0.70
N ALA A 413 10.25 35.72 -0.90
CA ALA A 413 9.67 36.15 -2.17
C ALA A 413 9.72 37.68 -2.35
N PRO A 414 9.54 38.20 -3.58
CA PRO A 414 9.25 39.61 -3.79
C PRO A 414 7.87 39.96 -3.20
N PRO A 415 7.68 41.22 -2.76
CA PRO A 415 6.41 41.69 -2.23
C PRO A 415 5.31 41.65 -3.30
N LYS A 416 4.11 41.22 -2.90
CA LYS A 416 2.95 41.05 -3.78
C LYS A 416 1.65 40.93 -2.97
N GLY A 417 0.58 41.49 -3.51
CA GLY A 417 -0.76 41.30 -2.97
C GLY A 417 -1.85 41.47 -4.00
N HIS A 418 -3.07 41.72 -3.54
CA HIS A 418 -4.24 41.78 -4.40
C HIS A 418 -4.47 43.23 -4.87
N PRO A 419 -4.78 43.45 -6.17
CA PRO A 419 -5.18 44.77 -6.61
C PRO A 419 -6.51 45.17 -5.95
N GLU A 420 -6.61 46.41 -5.50
CA GLU A 420 -7.86 46.95 -4.98
C GLU A 420 -8.78 47.43 -6.13
N PRO A 421 -10.10 47.56 -5.89
CA PRO A 421 -11.00 48.10 -6.89
C PRO A 421 -10.54 49.48 -7.39
N LEU A 422 -10.48 49.64 -8.72
CA LEU A 422 -10.11 50.88 -9.44
C LEU A 422 -8.60 51.18 -9.51
N GLU A 423 -7.72 50.34 -8.97
CA GLU A 423 -6.27 50.47 -9.17
C GLU A 423 -5.83 49.88 -10.52
N THR A 424 -4.86 50.53 -11.17
CA THR A 424 -4.08 49.87 -12.22
C THR A 424 -3.14 48.82 -11.61
N PRO A 425 -2.77 47.75 -12.34
CA PRO A 425 -1.80 46.76 -11.86
C PRO A 425 -0.47 47.37 -11.37
N GLU A 426 -0.05 48.46 -12.02
CA GLU A 426 1.12 49.25 -11.69
C GLU A 426 0.98 49.95 -10.33
N GLU A 427 -0.12 50.66 -10.11
CA GLU A 427 -0.41 51.35 -8.84
C GLU A 427 -0.51 50.35 -7.68
N ALA A 428 -1.24 49.26 -7.90
CA ALA A 428 -1.36 48.19 -6.92
C ALA A 428 -0.01 47.56 -6.59
N ALA A 429 0.83 47.25 -7.58
CA ALA A 429 2.16 46.69 -7.31
C ALA A 429 3.06 47.65 -6.51
N ALA A 430 3.01 48.96 -6.80
CA ALA A 430 3.77 49.96 -6.06
C ALA A 430 3.27 50.13 -4.62
N ARG A 431 1.95 50.05 -4.41
CA ARG A 431 1.32 50.04 -3.07
C ARG A 431 1.76 48.82 -2.27
N GLU A 432 1.64 47.61 -2.82
CA GLU A 432 2.01 46.36 -2.15
C GLU A 432 3.49 46.34 -1.73
N VAL A 433 4.39 46.82 -2.60
CA VAL A 433 5.80 47.00 -2.24
C VAL A 433 5.94 47.95 -1.05
N TYR A 434 5.25 49.08 -1.06
CA TYR A 434 5.34 50.05 0.01
C TYR A 434 4.76 49.53 1.33
N GLU A 435 3.64 48.82 1.29
CA GLU A 435 2.96 48.26 2.46
C GLU A 435 3.80 47.17 3.13
N GLU A 436 4.29 46.21 2.35
CA GLU A 436 5.06 45.08 2.90
C GLU A 436 6.50 45.48 3.32
N THR A 437 7.08 46.50 2.67
CA THR A 437 8.53 46.79 2.81
C THR A 437 8.87 48.18 3.32
N GLY A 438 7.95 49.13 3.30
CA GLY A 438 8.22 50.54 3.60
C GLY A 438 8.99 51.31 2.52
N ILE A 439 9.33 50.67 1.39
CA ILE A 439 10.09 51.28 0.29
C ILE A 439 9.14 51.87 -0.75
N ARG A 440 9.32 53.16 -1.04
CA ARG A 440 8.68 53.83 -2.18
C ARG A 440 9.47 53.53 -3.44
N VAL A 441 8.77 53.38 -4.54
CA VAL A 441 9.34 52.86 -5.79
C VAL A 441 8.88 53.66 -7.02
N THR A 442 9.65 53.56 -8.09
CA THR A 442 9.27 53.96 -9.44
C THR A 442 9.32 52.74 -10.34
N ILE A 443 8.28 52.54 -11.14
CA ILE A 443 8.21 51.43 -12.09
C ILE A 443 9.11 51.73 -13.29
N THR A 444 9.94 50.76 -13.64
CA THR A 444 10.93 50.86 -14.72
C THR A 444 10.77 49.77 -15.77
N GLY A 445 9.73 48.94 -15.68
CA GLY A 445 9.42 47.94 -16.69
C GLY A 445 8.36 46.93 -16.24
N ASP A 446 7.75 46.23 -17.19
CA ASP A 446 6.86 45.10 -16.97
C ASP A 446 7.64 43.79 -17.15
N LEU A 447 7.56 42.90 -16.16
CA LEU A 447 8.23 41.59 -16.20
C LEU A 447 7.27 40.46 -16.63
N GLY A 448 5.99 40.79 -16.84
CA GLY A 448 4.95 39.87 -17.24
C GLY A 448 4.39 39.05 -16.09
N GLU A 449 3.60 38.04 -16.46
CA GLU A 449 2.89 37.19 -15.52
C GLU A 449 3.59 35.85 -15.31
N ILE A 450 3.54 35.34 -14.08
CA ILE A 450 3.82 33.94 -13.76
C ILE A 450 2.56 33.26 -13.26
N ARG A 451 2.38 31.98 -13.62
CA ARG A 451 1.25 31.16 -13.20
C ARG A 451 1.71 29.91 -12.49
N TYR A 452 1.14 29.63 -11.34
CA TYR A 452 1.41 28.40 -10.58
C TYR A 452 0.13 27.89 -9.90
N ARG A 453 0.16 26.62 -9.51
CA ARG A 453 -0.98 25.93 -8.87
C ARG A 453 -0.58 25.45 -7.48
N PHE A 454 -1.48 25.60 -6.52
CA PHE A 454 -1.33 25.00 -5.19
C PHE A 454 -2.68 24.51 -4.65
N PHE A 455 -2.62 23.65 -3.65
CA PHE A 455 -3.81 23.14 -2.96
C PHE A 455 -4.08 23.99 -1.72
N ALA A 456 -5.29 24.53 -1.61
CA ALA A 456 -5.76 25.20 -0.40
C ALA A 456 -6.07 24.15 0.70
N ARG A 457 -6.19 24.62 1.96
CA ARG A 457 -6.41 23.75 3.14
C ARG A 457 -7.72 22.95 3.08
N ASP A 458 -8.67 23.39 2.27
CA ASP A 458 -9.97 22.75 2.02
C ASP A 458 -9.95 21.78 0.81
N GLY A 459 -8.79 21.60 0.18
CA GLY A 459 -8.62 20.72 -0.99
C GLY A 459 -9.02 21.37 -2.32
N GLU A 460 -9.35 22.67 -2.33
CA GLU A 460 -9.51 23.42 -3.58
C GLU A 460 -8.16 23.58 -4.29
N VAL A 461 -8.18 23.47 -5.62
CA VAL A 461 -7.03 23.82 -6.46
C VAL A 461 -7.11 25.32 -6.74
N VAL A 462 -6.13 26.05 -6.24
CA VAL A 462 -5.97 27.48 -6.52
C VAL A 462 -5.05 27.64 -7.72
N GLU A 463 -5.57 28.26 -8.78
CA GLU A 463 -4.77 28.74 -9.90
C GLU A 463 -4.37 30.20 -9.60
N LYS A 464 -3.08 30.41 -9.32
CA LYS A 464 -2.55 31.74 -8.98
C LYS A 464 -1.78 32.33 -10.14
N ALA A 465 -2.17 33.53 -10.54
CA ALA A 465 -1.47 34.38 -11.48
C ALA A 465 -0.88 35.59 -10.75
N VAL A 466 0.41 35.86 -10.97
CA VAL A 466 1.08 37.03 -10.40
C VAL A 466 1.77 37.81 -11.50
N ARG A 467 1.39 39.07 -11.71
CA ARG A 467 2.11 39.98 -12.61
C ARG A 467 3.14 40.77 -11.84
N TYR A 468 4.39 40.78 -12.30
CA TYR A 468 5.47 41.51 -11.66
C TYR A 468 5.93 42.70 -12.50
N PHE A 469 6.28 43.78 -11.82
CA PHE A 469 6.91 44.94 -12.41
C PHE A 469 8.35 45.10 -11.89
N LEU A 470 9.25 45.54 -12.78
CA LEU A 470 10.59 45.94 -12.40
C LEU A 470 10.53 47.36 -11.82
N MET A 471 11.22 47.57 -10.70
CA MET A 471 11.14 48.83 -9.98
C MET A 471 12.50 49.29 -9.45
N ALA A 472 12.66 50.61 -9.37
CA ALA A 472 13.78 51.26 -8.71
C ALA A 472 13.32 51.92 -7.39
N PRO A 473 14.12 51.90 -6.32
CA PRO A 473 13.78 52.57 -5.07
C PRO A 473 13.80 54.10 -5.26
N ALA A 474 12.74 54.76 -4.80
CA ALA A 474 12.55 56.21 -4.85
C ALA A 474 12.58 56.88 -3.46
N GLY A 475 12.61 56.09 -2.38
CA GLY A 475 12.72 56.56 -0.99
C GLY A 475 12.15 55.57 0.02
N GLY A 476 12.15 55.95 1.30
CA GLY A 476 11.68 55.09 2.40
C GLY A 476 12.79 54.30 3.09
N GLU A 477 12.43 53.59 4.16
CA GLU A 477 13.34 52.74 4.93
C GLU A 477 12.74 51.34 5.01
N ALA A 478 13.57 50.32 4.75
CA ALA A 478 13.13 48.93 4.70
C ALA A 478 12.67 48.47 6.10
N ARG A 479 11.37 48.27 6.27
CA ARG A 479 10.75 47.85 7.52
C ARG A 479 9.60 46.89 7.23
N PRO A 480 9.51 45.76 7.95
CA PRO A 480 8.42 44.81 7.75
C PRO A 480 7.08 45.40 8.22
N GLN A 481 6.01 44.98 7.56
CA GLN A 481 4.64 45.23 8.02
C GLN A 481 4.28 44.30 9.19
N GLU A 482 3.73 44.87 10.27
CA GLU A 482 3.26 44.07 11.41
C GLU A 482 2.13 43.12 10.99
N GLY A 483 2.35 41.81 11.17
CA GLY A 483 1.34 40.76 10.99
C GLY A 483 1.41 39.99 9.66
N GLU A 484 2.11 40.50 8.66
CA GLU A 484 2.17 39.90 7.31
C GLU A 484 3.61 39.52 6.90
N THR A 485 4.57 40.41 7.17
CA THR A 485 5.98 40.22 6.83
C THR A 485 6.82 40.04 8.09
N VAL A 486 7.63 38.97 8.14
CA VAL A 486 8.53 38.70 9.27
C VAL A 486 9.82 39.51 9.13
N ARG A 487 10.32 39.64 7.90
CA ARG A 487 11.58 40.32 7.61
C ARG A 487 11.60 40.91 6.21
N VAL A 488 12.23 42.06 6.06
CA VAL A 488 12.55 42.70 4.78
C VAL A 488 14.06 42.71 4.62
N MET A 489 14.56 42.36 3.43
CA MET A 489 16.00 42.24 3.17
C MET A 489 16.39 42.66 1.77
N TRP A 490 17.55 43.29 1.66
CA TRP A 490 18.27 43.45 0.40
C TRP A 490 19.20 42.26 0.22
N VAL A 491 19.07 41.59 -0.92
CA VAL A 491 19.76 40.33 -1.20
C VAL A 491 20.60 40.47 -2.45
N SER A 492 21.89 40.17 -2.36
CA SER A 492 22.76 40.15 -3.52
C SER A 492 22.44 38.95 -4.42
N GLU A 493 22.65 39.06 -5.73
CA GLU A 493 22.38 37.95 -6.65
C GLU A 493 23.11 36.66 -6.28
N GLY A 494 24.33 36.76 -5.74
CA GLY A 494 25.11 35.60 -5.30
C GLY A 494 24.47 34.85 -4.13
N ASP A 495 23.70 35.54 -3.30
CA ASP A 495 23.08 34.97 -2.09
C ASP A 495 21.69 34.34 -2.37
N LEU A 496 21.11 34.58 -3.55
CA LEU A 496 19.78 34.04 -3.91
C LEU A 496 19.72 32.51 -3.95
N ALA A 497 20.83 31.84 -4.29
CA ALA A 497 20.85 30.39 -4.48
C ALA A 497 20.69 29.59 -3.18
N GLY A 498 20.96 30.19 -2.02
CA GLY A 498 20.85 29.55 -0.70
C GLY A 498 19.52 29.80 0.01
N MET A 499 18.59 30.52 -0.60
CA MET A 499 17.35 30.97 0.04
C MET A 499 16.18 30.01 -0.16
N ARG A 500 15.28 30.00 0.82
CA ARG A 500 14.04 29.20 0.81
C ARG A 500 12.97 29.88 -0.05
N CYS A 501 13.17 29.87 -1.36
CA CYS A 501 12.29 30.48 -2.36
C CYS A 501 11.57 29.42 -3.21
N TYR A 502 10.40 29.75 -3.76
CA TYR A 502 9.79 28.93 -4.81
C TYR A 502 10.62 29.00 -6.12
N SER A 503 10.64 27.91 -6.90
CA SER A 503 11.37 27.83 -8.16
C SER A 503 10.97 28.92 -9.17
N ASP A 504 9.67 29.21 -9.25
CA ASP A 504 9.12 30.22 -10.16
C ASP A 504 9.49 31.65 -9.74
N THR A 505 9.59 31.88 -8.43
CA THR A 505 10.05 33.14 -7.83
C THR A 505 11.50 33.45 -8.20
N LEU A 506 12.39 32.46 -8.15
CA LEU A 506 13.78 32.64 -8.57
C LEU A 506 13.89 32.93 -10.08
N ALA A 507 13.02 32.33 -10.90
CA ALA A 507 13.01 32.56 -12.34
C ALA A 507 12.63 34.01 -12.69
N ILE A 508 11.62 34.59 -12.03
CA ILE A 508 11.22 35.98 -12.26
C ILE A 508 12.27 36.98 -11.73
N VAL A 509 12.90 36.71 -10.58
CA VAL A 509 13.99 37.56 -10.05
C VAL A 509 15.21 37.56 -10.97
N LYS A 510 15.61 36.41 -11.52
CA LYS A 510 16.70 36.35 -12.52
C LYS A 510 16.36 37.13 -13.80
N ARG A 511 15.10 37.08 -14.23
CA ARG A 511 14.60 37.88 -15.37
C ARG A 511 14.72 39.38 -15.10
N ALA A 512 14.32 39.80 -13.91
CA ALA A 512 14.42 41.19 -13.45
C ALA A 512 15.87 41.68 -13.39
N LEU A 513 16.78 40.91 -12.79
CA LEU A 513 18.21 41.22 -12.74
C LEU A 513 18.85 41.34 -14.13
N LYS A 514 18.42 40.50 -15.07
CA LYS A 514 18.84 40.61 -16.47
C LYS A 514 18.33 41.90 -17.11
N ALA A 515 17.04 42.21 -16.97
CA ALA A 515 16.43 43.42 -17.52
C ALA A 515 17.08 44.70 -16.96
N PHE A 516 17.34 44.73 -15.65
CA PHE A 516 18.03 45.81 -14.95
C PHE A 516 19.43 46.07 -15.53
N ARG A 517 20.21 45.02 -15.81
CA ARG A 517 21.56 45.15 -16.40
C ARG A 517 21.56 45.65 -17.84
N THR A 518 20.57 45.24 -18.64
CA THR A 518 20.54 45.54 -20.07
C THR A 518 19.89 46.88 -20.40
N GLY A 519 19.25 47.56 -19.42
CA GLY A 519 18.57 48.83 -19.63
C GLY A 519 17.44 48.76 -20.65
N GLN A 520 16.91 47.56 -20.90
CA GLN A 520 15.82 47.31 -21.85
C GLN A 520 14.52 47.16 -21.07
N ASP A 521 13.48 47.89 -21.51
CA ASP A 521 12.10 47.54 -21.20
C ASP A 521 11.88 46.09 -21.66
N SER A 522 11.66 45.18 -20.70
CA SER A 522 11.48 43.77 -20.96
C SER A 522 10.06 43.46 -21.46
N THR A 523 9.62 44.13 -22.53
CA THR A 523 8.43 43.71 -23.26
C THR A 523 8.76 42.50 -24.13
N PHE A 524 8.10 41.36 -23.85
CA PHE A 524 7.79 40.32 -24.83
C PHE A 524 6.27 40.15 -24.89
#